data_AF-A0A967LN04-F1
#
_entry.id   AF-A0A967LN04-F1
#
_cell.length_a   1.000
_cell.length_b   1.000
_cell.length_c   1.000
_cell.angle_alpha   90.00
_cell.angle_beta   90.00
_cell.angle_gamma   90.00
#
_symmetry.space_group_name_H-M   'P 1'
#
loop_
_entity.id
_entity.type
_entity.pdbx_description
1 polymer ?
#
loop_
_entity_poly.entity_id
_entity_poly.type
_entity_poly.pdbx_seq_one_letter_code
_entity_poly.pdbx_strand_id
1 'polypeptide(L)' 'DEARFLAPLPLDVLPISEDLLELLEALGLETVGALAALPAGEVEARLGAEGVQAHGWARGLEDGREGPFGGAPPGDWTV' A
#
# COMPACT_ATOMS: atom_id res chain seq x y z
N ASP A 1 -5.25 -4.15 14.32
CA ASP A 1 -5.39 -4.58 12.92
C ASP A 1 -5.07 -3.37 12.05
N GLU A 2 -3.95 -3.42 11.35
CA GLU A 2 -3.32 -2.27 10.68
C GLU A 2 -4.16 -1.76 9.50
N ALA A 3 -4.75 -2.67 8.73
CA ALA A 3 -5.65 -2.34 7.62
C ALA A 3 -6.88 -1.55 8.11
N ARG A 4 -7.42 -1.86 9.29
CA ARG A 4 -8.54 -1.11 9.89
C ARG A 4 -8.12 0.30 10.35
N PHE A 5 -6.85 0.49 10.72
CA PHE A 5 -6.30 1.79 11.09
C PHE A 5 -6.05 2.68 9.87
N LEU A 6 -5.60 2.09 8.75
CA LEU A 6 -5.37 2.78 7.49
C LEU A 6 -6.64 3.03 6.68
N ALA A 7 -7.69 2.21 6.86
CA ALA A 7 -8.92 2.28 6.08
C ALA A 7 -9.56 3.67 5.93
N PRO A 8 -9.66 4.53 6.96
CA PRO A 8 -10.25 5.85 6.83
C PRO A 8 -9.30 6.93 6.28
N LEU A 9 -8.02 6.59 6.02
CA LEU A 9 -7.08 7.56 5.48
C LEU A 9 -7.38 7.84 4.01
N PRO A 10 -7.25 9.09 3.57
CA PRO A 10 -7.37 9.45 2.16
C PRO A 10 -6.18 8.91 1.36
N LEU A 11 -6.36 8.71 0.05
CA LEU A 11 -5.30 8.14 -0.80
C LEU A 11 -4.09 9.07 -1.00
N ASP A 12 -4.23 10.37 -0.76
CA ASP A 12 -3.14 11.35 -0.89
C ASP A 12 -1.97 11.11 0.08
N VAL A 13 -2.21 10.33 1.14
CA VAL A 13 -1.14 9.95 2.10
C VAL A 13 -0.23 8.86 1.55
N LEU A 14 -0.65 8.14 0.51
CA LEU A 14 0.17 7.12 -0.13
C LEU A 14 1.19 7.81 -1.05
N PRO A 15 2.43 7.31 -1.16
CA PRO A 15 3.43 7.86 -2.07
C PRO A 15 3.17 7.40 -3.51
N ILE A 16 2.03 7.82 -4.07
CA ILE A 16 1.57 7.58 -5.43
C ILE A 16 1.62 8.87 -6.27
N SER A 17 1.66 8.73 -7.58
CA SER A 17 1.58 9.85 -8.53
C SER A 17 0.20 10.53 -8.49
N GLU A 18 0.18 11.82 -8.84
CA GLU A 18 -1.06 12.60 -8.99
C GLU A 18 -1.97 11.98 -10.06
N ASP A 19 -1.40 11.47 -11.16
CA ASP A 19 -2.16 10.78 -12.23
C ASP A 19 -2.89 9.53 -11.70
N LEU A 20 -2.24 8.75 -10.83
CA LEU A 20 -2.86 7.58 -10.21
C LEU A 20 -3.93 7.99 -9.19
N LEU A 21 -3.70 9.06 -8.44
CA LEU A 21 -4.68 9.60 -7.51
C LEU A 21 -5.94 10.07 -8.25
N GLU A 22 -5.80 10.86 -9.32
CA GLU A 22 -6.92 11.30 -10.16
C GLU A 22 -7.68 10.11 -10.79
N LEU A 23 -6.97 9.08 -11.23
CA LEU A 23 -7.59 7.85 -11.73
C LEU A 23 -8.40 7.14 -10.65
N LEU A 24 -7.89 7.04 -9.43
CA LEU A 24 -8.58 6.40 -8.30
C LEU A 24 -9.82 7.21 -7.89
N GLU A 25 -9.71 8.54 -7.83
CA GLU A 25 -10.83 9.44 -7.58
C GLU A 25 -11.91 9.33 -8.68
N ALA A 26 -11.51 9.24 -9.95
CA ALA A 26 -12.43 9.02 -11.07
C ALA A 26 -13.15 7.66 -11.00
N LEU A 27 -12.56 6.67 -10.31
CA LEU A 27 -13.17 5.38 -10.01
C LEU A 27 -14.04 5.40 -8.74
N GLY A 28 -14.09 6.52 -8.02
CA GLY A 28 -14.84 6.69 -6.77
C GLY A 28 -14.13 6.11 -5.55
N LEU A 29 -12.81 5.93 -5.62
CA LEU A 29 -12.01 5.40 -4.52
C LEU A 29 -11.43 6.56 -3.71
N GLU A 30 -12.14 6.93 -2.63
CA GLU A 30 -11.79 7.98 -1.65
C GLU A 30 -10.57 7.66 -0.76
N THR A 31 -10.41 6.36 -0.46
CA THR A 31 -9.72 5.94 0.78
C THR A 31 -8.79 4.76 0.57
N VAL A 32 -7.77 4.68 1.42
CA VAL A 32 -6.84 3.56 1.49
C VAL A 32 -7.58 2.24 1.73
N GLY A 33 -8.65 2.25 2.53
CA GLY A 33 -9.50 1.07 2.74
C GLY A 33 -10.22 0.60 1.48
N ALA A 34 -10.70 1.54 0.65
CA ALA A 34 -11.34 1.23 -0.62
C ALA A 34 -10.34 0.62 -1.61
N LEU A 35 -9.11 1.14 -1.67
CA LEU A 35 -8.04 0.55 -2.46
C LEU A 35 -7.69 -0.85 -1.94
N ALA A 36 -7.46 -1.03 -0.64
CA ALA A 36 -7.13 -2.31 -0.02
C ALA A 36 -8.20 -3.40 -0.26
N ALA A 37 -9.46 -3.00 -0.43
CA ALA A 37 -10.58 -3.91 -0.69
C ALA A 37 -10.64 -4.40 -2.15
N LEU A 38 -9.91 -3.77 -3.08
CA LEU A 38 -9.91 -4.19 -4.48
C LEU A 38 -9.27 -5.58 -4.67
N PRO A 39 -9.79 -6.39 -5.60
CA PRO A 39 -9.12 -7.63 -6.02
C PRO A 39 -7.78 -7.30 -6.69
N ALA A 40 -6.72 -8.01 -6.32
CA ALA A 40 -5.38 -7.76 -6.87
C ALA A 40 -5.32 -7.86 -8.41
N GLY A 41 -6.14 -8.74 -9.01
CA GLY A 41 -6.24 -8.85 -10.47
C GLY A 41 -6.87 -7.63 -11.15
N GLU A 42 -7.80 -6.91 -10.49
CA GLU A 42 -8.32 -5.66 -11.02
C GLU A 42 -7.32 -4.52 -10.87
N VAL A 43 -6.56 -4.52 -9.78
CA VAL A 43 -5.49 -3.54 -9.54
C VAL A 43 -4.42 -3.67 -10.62
N GLU A 44 -3.92 -4.88 -10.86
CA GLU A 44 -2.92 -5.12 -11.89
C GLU A 44 -3.43 -4.76 -13.29
N ALA A 45 -4.67 -5.15 -13.62
CA ALA A 45 -5.24 -4.92 -14.95
C ALA A 45 -5.57 -3.45 -15.25
N ARG A 46 -5.90 -2.64 -14.23
CA ARG A 46 -6.40 -1.26 -14.41
C ARG A 46 -5.41 -0.19 -13.99
N LEU A 47 -4.66 -0.44 -12.92
CA LEU A 47 -3.79 0.55 -12.26
C LEU A 47 -2.30 0.25 -12.53
N GLY A 48 -1.99 -0.92 -13.09
CA GLY A 48 -0.63 -1.32 -13.43
C GLY A 48 0.28 -1.48 -12.21
N ALA A 49 1.59 -1.41 -12.44
CA ALA A 49 2.60 -1.69 -11.41
C ALA A 49 2.54 -0.72 -10.22
N GLU A 50 2.18 0.54 -10.45
CA GLU A 50 2.06 1.55 -9.40
C GLU A 50 0.86 1.27 -8.49
N GLY A 51 -0.29 0.93 -9.07
CA GLY A 51 -1.46 0.52 -8.28
C GLY A 51 -1.24 -0.74 -7.47
N VAL A 52 -0.47 -1.70 -7.99
CA VAL A 52 -0.11 -2.93 -7.25
C VAL A 52 0.72 -2.59 -6.01
N GLN A 53 1.69 -1.68 -6.12
CA GLN A 53 2.46 -1.20 -4.96
C GLN A 53 1.56 -0.47 -3.95
N ALA A 54 0.72 0.45 -4.44
CA ALA A 54 -0.22 1.18 -3.60
C ALA A 54 -1.19 0.25 -2.85
N HIS A 55 -1.68 -0.80 -3.52
CA HIS A 55 -2.53 -1.84 -2.92
C HIS A 55 -1.80 -2.62 -1.82
N GLY A 56 -0.51 -2.93 -2.02
CA GLY A 56 0.34 -3.54 -1.00
C GLY A 56 0.44 -2.68 0.25
N TRP A 57 0.78 -1.40 0.09
CA TRP A 57 0.86 -0.43 1.19
C TRP A 57 -0.48 -0.26 1.91
N ALA A 58 -1.58 -0.20 1.16
CA ALA A 58 -2.93 -0.06 1.71
C ALA A 58 -3.35 -1.26 2.58
N ARG A 59 -2.80 -2.45 2.30
CA ARG A 59 -3.04 -3.67 3.09
C ARG A 59 -2.09 -3.82 4.29
N GLY A 60 -1.19 -2.87 4.50
CA GLY A 60 -0.13 -2.98 5.51
C GLY A 60 0.89 -4.09 5.18
N LEU A 61 0.97 -4.49 3.90
CA LEU A 61 2.06 -5.33 3.45
C LEU A 61 3.25 -4.38 3.20
N GLU A 62 4.27 -4.49 4.06
CA GLU A 62 5.54 -3.79 3.86
C GLU A 62 6.00 -4.00 2.41
N ASP A 63 6.33 -2.89 1.73
CA ASP A 63 7.16 -2.94 0.53
C ASP A 63 8.36 -3.81 0.93
N GLY A 64 8.59 -4.92 0.23
CA GLY A 64 9.76 -5.78 0.42
C GLY A 64 11.09 -5.08 0.11
N ARG A 65 11.15 -3.76 0.28
CA ARG A 65 12.38 -3.01 0.44
C ARG A 65 12.88 -3.26 1.84
N GLU A 66 13.55 -4.40 1.96
CA GLU A 66 14.67 -4.55 2.87
C GLU A 66 15.52 -3.27 2.75
N GLY A 67 15.32 -2.33 3.67
CA GLY A 67 16.40 -1.42 4.02
C GLY A 67 17.61 -2.26 4.43
N PRO A 68 18.82 -1.71 4.54
CA PRO A 68 20.04 -2.45 4.90
C PRO A 68 19.98 -3.20 6.26
N PHE A 69 18.84 -3.14 6.97
CA PHE A 69 18.55 -3.83 8.22
C PHE A 69 17.45 -4.91 8.11
N GLY A 70 16.95 -5.23 6.91
CA GLY A 70 15.94 -6.29 6.68
C GLY A 70 16.48 -7.72 6.73
N GLY A 71 17.80 -7.88 6.81
CA GLY A 71 18.46 -9.19 6.90
C GLY A 71 18.84 -9.53 8.34
N ALA A 72 18.04 -10.41 8.97
CA ALA A 72 18.28 -11.06 10.26
C ALA A 72 18.43 -10.12 11.49
N PRO A 73 17.79 -10.43 12.63
CA PRO A 73 18.15 -9.76 13.87
C PRO A 73 19.65 -10.00 14.12
N PRO A 74 20.47 -8.97 14.43
CA PRO A 74 21.79 -9.23 14.96
C PRO A 74 21.60 -10.11 16.19
N GLY A 75 22.15 -11.32 16.09
CA GLY A 75 22.13 -12.27 17.19
C GLY A 75 22.74 -11.65 18.44
N ASP A 76 22.29 -12.15 19.59
CA ASP A 76 22.84 -12.00 20.94
C ASP A 76 22.67 -10.69 21.72
N TRP A 77 21.42 -10.21 21.86
CA TRP A 77 21.04 -9.36 23.00
C TRP A 77 20.94 -10.21 24.29
N THR A 78 22.06 -10.75 24.76
CA THR A 78 22.13 -11.30 26.11
C THR A 78 22.31 -10.14 27.08
N VAL A 79 21.29 -9.93 27.91
CA VAL A 79 21.27 -9.04 29.09
C VAL A 79 22.27 -9.51 30.13
#